data_AF-C6A2J9-F1
#
_entry.id   AF-C6A2J9-F1
#
_cell.length_a   1.000
_cell.length_b   1.000
_cell.length_c   1.000
_cell.angle_alpha   90.00
_cell.angle_beta   90.00
_cell.angle_gamma   90.00
#
_symmetry.space_group_name_H-M   'P 1'
#
loop_
_entity.id
_entity.type
_entity.pdbx_description
1 polymer ?
#
loop_
_entity_poly.entity_id
_entity_poly.type
_entity_poly.pdbx_seq_one_letter_code
_entity_poly.pdbx_strand_id
1 'polypeptide(L)'
;MLEKLGTAPKVILMASSVISEIILFIVSLLVAGTIAGGLYIVTQDLADSISTRGTIIAQNLRVDFTIINDPENIPFLGGAYVFYIKNTGSEEFSFTSSTIIVFIDGNLIPPSNLTLTPSTLYPYDIGELRISTTLSSGYHKLVVVIENGKQREFIFKI
;
A
#
# COMPACT_ATOMS: atom_id res chain seq x y z
N MET A 1 -78.45 -38.09 22.29
CA MET A 1 -78.15 -36.96 21.39
C MET A 1 -77.55 -35.85 22.26
N LEU A 2 -76.22 -35.79 22.42
CA LEU A 2 -75.42 -34.63 22.89
C LEU A 2 -73.92 -35.01 23.04
N GLU A 3 -73.39 -35.82 22.12
CA GLU A 3 -71.95 -36.15 22.05
C GLU A 3 -71.31 -35.37 20.88
N LYS A 4 -71.35 -34.03 20.94
CA LYS A 4 -70.64 -33.16 19.97
C LYS A 4 -70.21 -31.83 20.58
N LEU A 5 -69.54 -31.86 21.74
CA LEU A 5 -68.94 -30.63 22.31
C LEU A 5 -67.56 -30.85 22.95
N GLY A 6 -66.76 -31.81 22.45
CA GLY A 6 -65.44 -32.14 23.00
C GLY A 6 -64.23 -31.80 22.13
N THR A 7 -64.42 -31.43 20.85
CA THR A 7 -63.33 -31.34 19.86
C THR A 7 -62.87 -29.91 19.57
N ALA A 8 -63.67 -28.90 19.89
CA ALA A 8 -63.37 -27.49 19.58
C ALA A 8 -62.11 -26.92 20.29
N PRO A 9 -61.90 -27.09 21.61
CA PRO A 9 -60.77 -26.46 22.29
C PRO A 9 -59.42 -27.07 21.90
N LYS A 10 -59.36 -28.38 21.65
CA LYS A 10 -58.13 -29.09 21.26
C LYS A 10 -57.69 -28.73 19.84
N VAL A 11 -58.63 -28.56 18.91
CA VAL A 11 -58.37 -28.09 17.54
C VAL A 11 -57.90 -26.64 17.52
N ILE A 12 -58.48 -25.76 18.34
CA ILE A 12 -58.05 -24.36 18.45
C ILE A 12 -56.62 -24.26 19.05
N LEU A 13 -56.31 -25.06 20.08
CA LEU A 13 -54.96 -25.12 20.67
C LEU A 13 -53.92 -25.70 19.69
N MET A 14 -54.27 -26.75 18.94
CA MET A 14 -53.40 -27.29 17.87
C MET A 14 -53.17 -26.27 16.75
N ALA A 15 -54.21 -25.55 16.31
CA ALA A 15 -54.08 -24.48 15.33
C ALA A 15 -53.22 -23.31 15.84
N SER A 16 -53.36 -22.92 17.10
CA SER A 16 -52.55 -21.88 17.74
C SER A 16 -51.06 -22.24 17.79
N SER A 17 -50.72 -23.51 18.02
CA SER A 17 -49.33 -23.99 18.02
C SER A 17 -48.70 -23.88 16.64
N VAL A 18 -49.41 -24.32 15.60
CA VAL A 18 -48.95 -24.26 14.20
C VAL A 18 -48.76 -22.82 13.75
N ILE A 19 -49.64 -21.90 14.16
CA ILE A 19 -49.51 -20.46 13.87
C ILE A 19 -48.25 -19.88 14.52
N SER A 20 -47.96 -20.22 15.78
CA SER A 20 -46.75 -19.75 16.47
C SER A 20 -45.47 -20.27 15.80
N GLU A 21 -45.47 -21.52 15.33
CA GLU A 21 -44.33 -22.12 14.65
C GLU A 21 -44.03 -21.43 13.31
N ILE A 22 -45.06 -21.13 12.52
CA ILE A 22 -44.92 -20.37 11.27
C ILE A 22 -44.38 -18.96 11.51
N ILE A 23 -44.86 -18.26 12.55
CA ILE A 23 -44.37 -16.92 12.90
C ILE A 23 -42.89 -16.99 13.28
N LEU A 24 -42.48 -17.94 14.13
CA LEU A 24 -41.09 -18.11 14.53
C LEU A 24 -40.18 -18.49 13.35
N PHE A 25 -40.68 -19.30 12.41
CA PHE A 25 -39.97 -19.65 11.19
C PHE A 25 -39.71 -18.42 10.31
N ILE A 26 -40.74 -17.59 10.07
CA ILE A 26 -40.60 -16.37 9.27
C ILE A 26 -39.66 -15.37 9.96
N VAL A 27 -39.80 -15.17 11.27
CA VAL A 27 -38.90 -14.30 12.05
C VAL A 27 -37.46 -14.77 11.93
N SER A 28 -37.22 -16.09 12.04
CA SER A 28 -35.90 -16.67 11.90
C SER A 28 -35.31 -16.45 10.50
N LEU A 29 -36.12 -16.57 9.44
CA LEU A 29 -35.69 -16.28 8.06
C LEU A 29 -35.34 -14.81 7.85
N LEU A 30 -36.12 -13.88 8.42
CA LEU A 30 -35.83 -12.45 8.33
C LEU A 30 -34.50 -12.13 9.04
N VAL A 31 -34.32 -12.64 10.26
CA VAL A 31 -33.06 -12.46 11.02
C VAL A 31 -31.90 -13.07 10.24
N ALA A 32 -32.04 -14.30 9.74
CA ALA A 32 -31.01 -14.95 8.93
C ALA A 32 -30.66 -14.13 7.67
N GLY A 33 -31.66 -13.57 6.97
CA GLY A 33 -31.47 -12.71 5.81
C GLY A 33 -30.69 -11.44 6.15
N THR A 34 -30.99 -10.79 7.28
CA THR A 34 -30.24 -9.60 7.72
C THR A 34 -28.78 -9.91 8.08
N ILE A 35 -28.52 -11.03 8.75
CA ILE A 35 -27.16 -11.48 9.09
C ILE A 35 -26.39 -11.84 7.81
N ALA A 36 -27.02 -12.58 6.89
CA ALA A 36 -26.41 -12.95 5.63
C ALA A 36 -26.08 -11.72 4.76
N GLY A 37 -26.99 -10.75 4.70
CA GLY A 37 -26.77 -9.48 4.01
C GLY A 37 -25.64 -8.66 4.63
N GLY A 38 -25.60 -8.56 5.96
CA GLY A 38 -24.52 -7.89 6.68
C GLY A 38 -23.16 -8.57 6.46
N LEU A 39 -23.11 -9.90 6.54
CA LEU A 39 -21.89 -10.68 6.30
C LEU A 39 -21.41 -10.55 4.85
N TYR A 40 -22.32 -10.51 3.87
CA TYR A 40 -21.99 -10.29 2.47
C TYR A 40 -21.26 -8.96 2.26
N ILE A 41 -21.77 -7.86 2.83
CA ILE A 41 -21.14 -6.53 2.71
C ILE A 41 -19.73 -6.55 3.31
N VAL A 42 -19.59 -7.06 4.53
CA VAL A 42 -18.28 -7.13 5.21
C VAL A 42 -17.28 -7.98 4.43
N THR A 43 -17.74 -9.10 3.87
CA THR A 43 -16.87 -9.99 3.08
C THR A 43 -16.42 -9.32 1.79
N GLN A 44 -17.31 -8.56 1.13
CA GLN A 44 -16.96 -7.80 -0.07
C GLN A 44 -15.96 -6.68 0.25
N ASP A 45 -16.20 -5.91 1.30
CA ASP A 45 -15.30 -4.85 1.75
C ASP A 45 -13.90 -5.41 2.09
N LEU A 46 -13.87 -6.58 2.72
CA LEU A 46 -12.62 -7.30 3.02
C LEU A 46 -11.90 -7.75 1.74
N ALA A 47 -12.62 -8.35 0.80
CA ALA A 47 -12.06 -8.81 -0.47
C ALA A 47 -11.46 -7.65 -1.27
N ASP A 48 -12.18 -6.52 -1.34
CA ASP A 48 -11.74 -5.32 -2.06
C ASP A 48 -10.52 -4.68 -1.38
N SER A 49 -10.52 -4.64 -0.04
CA SER A 49 -9.40 -4.17 0.76
C SER A 49 -8.15 -5.04 0.57
N ILE A 50 -8.30 -6.36 0.53
CA ILE A 50 -7.20 -7.31 0.26
C ILE A 50 -6.66 -7.09 -1.15
N SER A 51 -7.54 -6.98 -2.14
CA SER A 51 -7.15 -6.74 -3.55
C SER A 51 -6.36 -5.44 -3.72
N THR A 52 -6.84 -4.35 -3.09
CA THR A 52 -6.18 -3.05 -3.16
C THR A 52 -4.82 -3.08 -2.46
N ARG A 53 -4.75 -3.64 -1.24
CA ARG A 53 -3.48 -3.81 -0.52
C ARG A 53 -2.50 -4.69 -1.28
N GLY A 54 -2.97 -5.78 -1.87
CA GLY A 54 -2.15 -6.67 -2.69
C GLY A 54 -1.56 -5.94 -3.90
N THR A 55 -2.36 -5.10 -4.56
CA THR A 55 -1.90 -4.28 -5.69
C THR A 55 -0.81 -3.29 -5.28
N ILE A 56 -1.00 -2.56 -4.18
CA ILE A 56 -0.01 -1.60 -3.65
C ILE A 56 1.29 -2.30 -3.25
N ILE A 57 1.21 -3.42 -2.53
CA ILE A 57 2.39 -4.21 -2.15
C ILE A 57 3.13 -4.70 -3.38
N ALA A 58 2.41 -5.22 -4.38
CA ALA A 58 3.00 -5.67 -5.62
C ALA A 58 3.70 -4.51 -6.37
N GLN A 59 3.11 -3.31 -6.40
CA GLN A 59 3.75 -2.12 -6.97
C GLN A 59 5.06 -1.76 -6.22
N ASN A 60 5.06 -1.80 -4.89
CA ASN A 60 6.25 -1.52 -4.06
C ASN A 60 7.38 -2.55 -4.23
N LEU A 61 7.02 -3.78 -4.60
CA LEU A 61 8.00 -4.82 -4.95
C LEU A 61 8.53 -4.66 -6.36
N ARG A 62 7.70 -4.21 -7.31
CA ARG A 62 8.09 -4.02 -8.71
C ARG A 62 9.00 -2.81 -8.92
N VAL A 63 8.88 -1.76 -8.13
CA VAL A 63 9.78 -0.59 -8.20
C VAL A 63 10.87 -0.73 -7.15
N ASP A 64 12.12 -0.84 -7.59
CA ASP A 64 13.29 -0.91 -6.72
C ASP A 64 14.48 -0.18 -7.34
N PHE A 65 15.36 0.34 -6.50
CA PHE A 65 16.57 0.99 -6.96
C PHE A 65 17.73 0.72 -6.00
N THR A 66 18.95 0.89 -6.51
CA THR A 66 20.17 0.82 -5.74
C THR A 66 21.11 1.94 -6.13
N ILE A 67 21.92 2.40 -5.16
CA ILE A 67 23.01 3.34 -5.40
C ILE A 67 24.26 2.51 -5.69
N ILE A 68 24.96 2.78 -6.80
CA ILE A 68 26.07 1.95 -7.30
C ILE A 68 27.44 2.64 -7.25
N ASN A 69 27.54 3.78 -6.57
CA ASN A 69 28.80 4.50 -6.44
C ASN A 69 29.82 3.73 -5.61
N ASP A 70 31.10 4.04 -5.83
CA ASP A 70 32.20 3.66 -4.94
C ASP A 70 32.18 4.54 -3.68
N PRO A 71 32.05 3.98 -2.46
CA PRO A 71 32.05 4.74 -1.21
C PRO A 71 33.30 5.59 -0.97
N GLU A 72 34.46 5.18 -1.47
CA GLU A 72 35.74 5.84 -1.19
C GLU A 72 36.07 6.93 -2.23
N ASN A 73 35.35 6.97 -3.35
CA ASN A 73 35.63 7.92 -4.43
C ASN A 73 34.35 8.37 -5.13
N ILE A 74 33.79 9.49 -4.66
CA ILE A 74 32.61 10.11 -5.27
C ILE A 74 33.05 11.10 -6.35
N PRO A 75 32.57 10.96 -7.61
CA PRO A 75 32.88 11.92 -8.66
C PRO A 75 32.33 13.30 -8.30
N PHE A 76 33.19 14.31 -8.42
CA PHE A 76 32.81 15.71 -8.29
C PHE A 76 32.97 16.40 -9.65
N LEU A 77 31.84 16.68 -10.31
CA LEU A 77 31.80 17.22 -11.67
C LEU A 77 30.98 18.50 -11.69
N GLY A 78 31.56 19.57 -12.22
CA GLY A 78 30.82 20.84 -12.42
C GLY A 78 30.29 21.49 -11.13
N GLY A 79 30.93 21.25 -9.98
CA GLY A 79 30.48 21.80 -8.70
C GLY A 79 29.45 20.94 -7.96
N ALA A 80 29.15 19.74 -8.45
CA ALA A 80 28.19 18.83 -7.85
C ALA A 80 28.78 17.42 -7.63
N TYR A 81 28.35 16.78 -6.55
CA TYR A 81 28.63 15.36 -6.30
C TYR A 81 27.70 14.50 -7.14
N VAL A 82 28.26 13.49 -7.81
CA VAL A 82 27.53 12.66 -8.76
C VAL A 82 27.27 11.28 -8.19
N PHE A 83 26.00 10.94 -8.05
CA PHE A 83 25.53 9.64 -7.61
C PHE A 83 24.82 8.91 -8.76
N TYR A 84 25.16 7.64 -8.94
CA TYR A 84 24.56 6.76 -9.93
C TYR A 84 23.52 5.88 -9.24
N ILE A 85 22.28 6.01 -9.72
CA ILE A 85 21.14 5.26 -9.24
C ILE A 85 20.73 4.28 -10.33
N LYS A 86 20.74 2.99 -10.02
CA LYS A 86 20.31 1.94 -10.93
C LYS A 86 18.91 1.48 -10.57
N ASN A 87 18.02 1.39 -11.55
CA ASN A 87 16.73 0.74 -11.38
C ASN A 87 16.95 -0.79 -11.36
N THR A 88 16.65 -1.41 -10.23
CA THR A 88 16.70 -2.87 -10.04
C THR A 88 15.31 -3.49 -10.00
N GLY A 89 14.28 -2.67 -10.10
CA GLY A 89 12.89 -3.09 -10.25
C GLY A 89 12.56 -3.56 -11.66
N SER A 90 11.34 -4.06 -11.81
CA SER A 90 10.75 -4.47 -13.08
C SER A 90 9.92 -3.38 -13.75
N GLU A 91 9.70 -2.24 -13.07
CA GLU A 91 8.89 -1.11 -13.55
C GLU A 91 9.74 0.17 -13.60
N GLU A 92 9.37 1.10 -14.48
CA GLU A 92 9.95 2.43 -14.52
C GLU A 92 9.45 3.31 -13.37
N PHE A 93 10.21 4.35 -13.03
CA PHE A 93 9.77 5.37 -12.08
C PHE A 93 10.25 6.76 -12.47
N SER A 94 9.55 7.79 -12.00
CA SER A 94 9.93 9.19 -12.28
C SER A 94 11.19 9.57 -11.51
N PHE A 95 12.23 9.96 -12.23
CA PHE A 95 13.54 10.34 -11.72
C PHE A 95 13.72 11.86 -11.83
N THR A 96 12.91 12.60 -11.06
CA THR A 96 12.87 14.06 -11.10
C THR A 96 13.04 14.64 -9.69
N SER A 97 13.43 15.92 -9.59
CA SER A 97 13.64 16.58 -8.30
C SER A 97 12.36 16.81 -7.50
N SER A 98 11.18 16.64 -8.12
CA SER A 98 9.88 16.66 -7.44
C SER A 98 9.47 15.31 -6.88
N THR A 99 9.94 14.20 -7.46
CA THR A 99 9.58 12.84 -7.04
C THR A 99 10.61 12.21 -6.12
N ILE A 100 11.86 12.67 -6.19
CA ILE A 100 12.97 12.14 -5.42
C ILE A 100 13.35 13.11 -4.31
N ILE A 101 13.42 12.57 -3.10
CA ILE A 101 13.84 13.27 -1.90
C ILE A 101 15.22 12.77 -1.51
N VAL A 102 16.12 13.70 -1.22
CA VAL A 102 17.51 13.38 -0.87
C VAL A 102 17.88 14.04 0.44
N PHE A 103 18.47 13.26 1.34
CA PHE A 103 19.07 13.75 2.58
C PHE A 103 20.56 13.46 2.60
N ILE A 104 21.32 14.38 3.18
CA ILE A 104 22.73 14.16 3.51
C ILE A 104 22.92 14.50 4.98
N ASP A 105 23.41 13.53 5.76
CA ASP A 105 23.61 13.64 7.22
C ASP A 105 22.37 14.13 7.98
N GLY A 106 21.19 13.77 7.48
CA GLY A 106 19.89 14.18 8.04
C GLY A 106 19.38 15.53 7.55
N ASN A 107 20.15 16.29 6.79
CA ASN A 107 19.71 17.54 6.17
C ASN A 107 19.01 17.27 4.84
N LEU A 108 17.80 17.81 4.69
CA LEU A 108 17.06 17.75 3.42
C LEU A 108 17.74 18.64 2.39
N ILE A 109 18.07 18.07 1.23
CA ILE A 109 18.59 18.84 0.10
C ILE A 109 17.41 19.39 -0.70
N PRO A 110 17.37 20.71 -0.97
CA PRO A 110 16.28 21.30 -1.74
C PRO A 110 16.32 20.83 -3.19
N PRO A 111 15.14 20.67 -3.85
CA PRO A 111 15.05 20.29 -5.26
C PRO A 111 15.85 21.17 -6.22
N SER A 112 16.10 22.45 -5.87
CA SER A 112 16.91 23.38 -6.67
C SER A 112 18.37 22.96 -6.81
N ASN A 113 18.88 22.18 -5.86
CA ASN A 113 20.27 21.72 -5.83
C ASN A 113 20.43 20.32 -6.40
N LEU A 114 19.33 19.71 -6.85
CA LEU A 114 19.29 18.38 -7.41
C LEU A 114 19.13 18.49 -8.93
N THR A 115 20.01 17.83 -9.66
CA THR A 115 19.85 17.63 -11.11
C THR A 115 19.83 16.14 -11.38
N LEU A 116 18.74 15.66 -11.98
CA LEU A 116 18.51 14.25 -12.25
C LEU A 116 18.44 14.02 -13.76
N THR A 117 19.09 12.98 -14.24
CA THR A 117 19.10 12.65 -15.67
C THR A 117 19.22 11.14 -15.86
N PRO A 118 18.36 10.48 -16.65
CA PRO A 118 17.19 11.00 -17.38
C PRO A 118 16.00 11.32 -16.46
N SER A 119 14.91 11.91 -16.97
CA SER A 119 13.72 12.25 -16.15
C SER A 119 12.88 11.04 -15.72
N THR A 120 13.02 9.92 -16.42
CA THR A 120 12.35 8.65 -16.14
C THR A 120 13.40 7.56 -16.16
N LEU A 121 13.42 6.71 -15.13
CA LEU A 121 14.39 5.63 -15.04
C LEU A 121 13.73 4.30 -15.37
N TYR A 122 13.99 3.81 -16.57
CA TYR A 122 13.51 2.50 -17.03
C TYR A 122 14.16 1.35 -16.25
N PRO A 123 13.54 0.16 -16.24
CA PRO A 123 14.14 -1.04 -15.66
C PRO A 123 15.55 -1.27 -16.20
N TYR A 124 16.48 -1.60 -15.30
CA TYR A 124 17.90 -1.87 -15.59
C TYR A 124 18.77 -0.67 -16.01
N ASP A 125 18.18 0.49 -16.26
CA ASP A 125 18.91 1.71 -16.59
C ASP A 125 19.56 2.37 -15.37
N ILE A 126 20.52 3.25 -15.66
CA ILE A 126 21.28 4.02 -14.68
C ILE A 126 20.96 5.50 -14.87
N GLY A 127 20.52 6.13 -13.79
CA GLY A 127 20.30 7.55 -13.69
C GLY A 127 21.43 8.22 -12.93
N GLU A 128 21.66 9.47 -13.26
CA GLU A 128 22.65 10.34 -12.64
C GLU A 128 21.96 11.38 -11.77
N LEU A 129 22.25 11.34 -10.48
CA LEU A 129 21.82 12.29 -9.46
C LEU A 129 23.00 13.21 -9.11
N ARG A 130 22.94 14.45 -9.57
CA ARG A 130 23.91 15.49 -9.20
C ARG A 130 23.40 16.31 -8.03
N ILE A 131 24.23 16.46 -7.01
CA ILE A 131 23.91 17.21 -5.81
C ILE A 131 24.88 18.39 -5.68
N SER A 132 24.36 19.60 -5.89
CA SER A 132 25.11 20.85 -5.74
C SER A 132 25.09 21.29 -4.27
N THR A 133 26.06 20.80 -3.50
CA THR A 133 26.22 21.16 -2.09
C THR A 133 27.69 21.12 -1.70
N THR A 134 28.05 21.81 -0.62
CA THR A 134 29.38 21.77 -0.04
C THR A 134 29.40 20.77 1.11
N LEU A 135 30.27 19.76 1.06
CA LEU A 135 30.48 18.78 2.12
C LEU A 135 31.87 18.99 2.72
N SER A 136 32.01 18.78 4.04
CA SER A 136 33.31 18.74 4.70
C SER A 136 34.07 17.47 4.32
N SER A 137 35.36 17.39 4.61
CA SER A 137 36.07 16.10 4.53
C SER A 137 35.57 15.15 5.61
N GLY A 138 35.38 13.87 5.29
CA GLY A 138 34.94 12.86 6.26
C GLY A 138 33.86 11.92 5.72
N TYR A 139 33.25 11.18 6.63
CA TYR A 139 32.15 10.27 6.29
C TYR A 139 30.82 11.00 6.27
N HIS A 140 30.05 10.76 5.22
CA HIS A 140 28.73 11.31 5.00
C HIS A 140 27.75 10.19 4.70
N LYS A 141 26.49 10.38 5.09
CA LYS A 141 25.41 9.46 4.78
C LYS A 141 24.42 10.09 3.82
N LEU A 142 24.35 9.56 2.61
CA LEU A 142 23.33 9.85 1.63
C LEU A 142 22.11 8.97 1.90
N VAL A 143 20.92 9.57 1.91
CA VAL A 143 19.65 8.86 1.93
C VAL A 143 18.82 9.35 0.76
N VAL A 144 18.38 8.43 -0.09
CA VAL A 144 17.52 8.71 -1.23
C VAL A 144 16.18 8.02 -1.01
N VAL A 145 15.09 8.75 -1.24
CA VAL A 145 13.71 8.25 -1.14
C VAL A 145 13.00 8.57 -2.45
N ILE A 146 12.34 7.56 -3.02
CA ILE A 146 11.52 7.69 -4.23
C ILE A 146 10.02 7.77 -3.88
N GLU A 147 9.17 8.06 -4.86
CA GLU A 147 7.74 8.32 -4.69
C GLU A 147 6.93 7.21 -3.98
N ASN A 148 7.35 5.95 -4.12
CA ASN A 148 6.70 4.81 -3.47
C ASN A 148 7.11 4.64 -1.98
N GLY A 149 7.90 5.58 -1.44
CA GLY A 149 8.40 5.56 -0.06
C GLY A 149 9.61 4.66 0.17
N LYS A 150 10.16 4.05 -0.89
CA LYS A 150 11.34 3.19 -0.76
C LYS A 150 12.59 4.02 -0.55
N GLN A 151 13.35 3.66 0.47
CA GLN A 151 14.55 4.36 0.89
C GLN A 151 15.80 3.51 0.64
N ARG A 152 16.89 4.18 0.22
CA ARG A 152 18.24 3.61 0.17
C ARG A 152 19.21 4.52 0.89
N GLU A 153 20.10 3.90 1.65
CA GLU A 153 21.18 4.58 2.34
C GLU A 153 22.50 4.22 1.68
N PHE A 154 23.39 5.20 1.60
CA PHE A 154 24.72 5.04 1.06
C PHE A 154 25.69 5.88 1.87
N ILE A 155 26.68 5.21 2.48
CA ILE A 155 27.73 5.87 3.25
C ILE A 155 28.91 6.06 2.32
N PHE A 156 29.42 7.29 2.27
CA PHE A 156 30.55 7.65 1.42
C PHE A 156 31.51 8.56 2.16
N LYS A 157 32.71 8.68 1.62
CA LYS A 157 33.76 9.53 2.15
C LYS A 157 34.11 10.62 1.14
N ILE A 158 34.26 11.84 1.66
CA ILE A 158 34.82 13.01 0.96
C ILE A 158 36.25 13.24 1.43
#